data_AF-A0A535K7G4-F1
#
_entry.id   AF-A0A535K7G4-F1
#
_cell.length_a   1.000
_cell.length_b   1.000
_cell.length_c   1.000
_cell.angle_alpha   90.00
_cell.angle_beta   90.00
_cell.angle_gamma   90.00
#
_symmetry.space_group_name_H-M   'P 1'
#
loop_
_entity.id
_entity.type
_entity.pdbx_description
1 polymer ?
#
loop_
_entity_poly.entity_id
_entity_poly.type
_entity_poly.pdbx_seq_one_letter_code
_entity_poly.pdbx_strand_id
1 'polypeptide(L)'
;FNVFHWHLTEDQGWRIEIKKYPKLTEVGAWRKDTMTPPRTKDPALRKFTGKPHGGFYTQDDVREVVRYAADRGITVMPEIEMPGHAMAAIAAYPELGNTGTPIEVLTFWGVTNHVLGVTDNV
;
A
#
# COMPACT_ATOMS: atom_id res chain seq x y z
N PHE A 1 -21.73 9.87 12.27
CA PHE A 1 -20.68 8.97 11.73
C PHE A 1 -19.93 8.38 12.91
N ASN A 2 -19.81 7.05 13.01
CA ASN A 2 -19.13 6.36 14.13
C ASN A 2 -18.17 5.26 13.65
N VAL A 3 -17.81 5.25 12.37
CA VAL A 3 -16.85 4.31 11.78
C VAL A 3 -15.79 5.09 11.04
N PHE A 4 -14.52 4.80 11.32
CA PHE A 4 -13.37 5.21 10.54
C PHE A 4 -12.89 3.99 9.76
N HIS A 5 -13.21 3.95 8.47
CA HIS A 5 -12.67 2.96 7.54
C HIS A 5 -11.27 3.40 7.12
N TRP A 6 -10.28 2.58 7.46
CA TRP A 6 -8.87 2.91 7.31
C TRP A 6 -8.23 2.08 6.19
N HIS A 7 -8.20 2.69 5.00
CA HIS A 7 -7.51 2.17 3.83
C HIS A 7 -6.00 2.28 4.03
N LEU A 8 -5.35 1.16 4.38
CA LEU A 8 -3.95 1.11 4.81
C LEU A 8 -2.99 0.56 3.75
N THR A 9 -3.49 -0.01 2.66
CA THR A 9 -2.68 -0.75 1.68
C THR A 9 -3.17 -0.46 0.28
N GLU A 10 -2.25 -0.21 -0.65
CA GLU A 10 -2.54 -0.04 -2.07
C GLU A 10 -1.25 -0.33 -2.88
N ASP A 11 -1.32 -0.34 -4.21
CA ASP A 11 -0.18 -0.37 -5.12
C ASP A 11 0.89 0.69 -4.82
N GLN A 12 0.50 1.91 -4.41
CA GLN A 12 1.46 3.00 -4.13
C GLN A 12 2.01 3.02 -2.69
N GLY A 13 1.60 2.06 -1.86
CA GLY A 13 2.36 1.68 -0.68
C GLY A 13 1.57 1.03 0.45
N TRP A 14 2.33 0.44 1.37
CA TRP A 14 1.87 -0.33 2.52
C TRP A 14 2.13 0.42 3.83
N ARG A 15 1.09 0.64 4.65
CA ARG A 15 1.15 1.61 5.77
C ARG A 15 1.12 1.00 7.17
N ILE A 16 1.07 -0.31 7.34
CA ILE A 16 0.96 -0.94 8.67
C ILE A 16 2.08 -1.94 8.94
N GLU A 17 2.76 -1.84 10.07
CA GLU A 17 3.81 -2.79 10.43
C GLU A 17 3.26 -4.21 10.65
N ILE A 18 3.83 -5.17 9.90
CA ILE A 18 3.60 -6.60 10.11
C ILE A 18 4.93 -7.24 10.53
N LYS A 19 5.10 -7.51 11.83
CA LYS A 19 6.37 -8.00 12.38
C LYS A 19 6.91 -9.29 11.73
N LYS A 20 6.02 -10.16 11.25
CA LYS A 20 6.40 -11.39 10.53
C LYS A 20 6.90 -11.09 9.10
N TYR A 21 6.49 -9.98 8.51
CA TYR A 21 6.78 -9.59 7.13
C TYR A 21 7.35 -8.17 7.07
N PRO A 22 8.56 -7.93 7.62
CA PRO A 22 9.11 -6.59 7.81
C PRO A 22 9.33 -5.82 6.49
N LYS A 23 9.57 -6.52 5.37
CA LYS A 23 9.76 -5.86 4.06
C LYS A 23 8.52 -5.11 3.59
N LEU A 24 7.33 -5.45 4.09
CA LEU A 24 6.11 -4.70 3.76
C LEU A 24 6.26 -3.22 4.13
N THR A 25 6.96 -2.89 5.21
CA THR A 25 7.23 -1.51 5.62
C THR A 25 8.63 -1.02 5.28
N GLU A 26 9.65 -1.89 5.21
CA GLU A 26 11.00 -1.49 4.78
C GLU A 26 11.05 -1.10 3.29
N VAL A 27 10.30 -1.83 2.45
CA VAL A 27 10.21 -1.61 1.00
C VAL A 27 8.85 -1.03 0.63
N GLY A 28 7.77 -1.76 0.96
CA GLY A 28 6.41 -1.43 0.50
C GLY A 28 5.88 -0.07 0.97
N ALA A 29 6.42 0.50 2.06
CA ALA A 29 6.01 1.82 2.54
C ALA A 29 6.59 2.99 1.72
N TRP A 30 7.55 2.74 0.82
CA TRP A 30 8.29 3.79 0.13
C TRP A 30 8.18 3.65 -1.39
N ARG A 31 7.81 4.74 -2.06
CA ARG A 31 7.88 4.85 -3.53
C ARG A 31 8.87 5.92 -3.93
N LYS A 32 9.50 5.73 -5.08
CA LYS A 32 10.56 6.61 -5.58
C LYS A 32 10.06 7.97 -6.05
N ASP A 33 8.80 8.06 -6.47
CA ASP A 33 8.20 9.28 -6.97
C ASP A 33 6.66 9.25 -6.88
N THR A 34 6.00 10.36 -7.23
CA THR A 34 4.54 10.50 -7.25
C THR A 34 4.09 11.23 -8.50
N MET A 35 3.13 10.67 -9.23
CA MET A 35 2.53 11.30 -10.41
C MET A 35 1.74 12.56 -10.02
N THR A 36 2.04 13.68 -10.67
CA THR A 36 1.37 14.96 -10.49
C THR A 36 0.19 15.13 -11.46
N PRO A 37 -0.80 16.00 -11.16
CA PRO A 37 -1.87 16.33 -12.09
C PRO A 37 -1.39 16.92 -13.44
N PRO A 38 -2.16 16.73 -14.53
CA PRO A 38 -3.36 15.90 -14.62
C PRO A 38 -3.02 14.40 -14.63
N ARG A 39 -3.92 13.58 -14.07
CA ARG A 39 -3.77 12.12 -14.11
C ARG A 39 -3.98 11.62 -15.54
N THR A 40 -3.13 10.71 -16.02
CA THR A 40 -3.23 10.17 -17.37
C THR A 40 -2.81 8.69 -17.42
N LYS A 41 -3.47 7.92 -18.29
CA LYS A 41 -3.09 6.55 -18.58
C LYS A 41 -1.90 6.48 -19.54
N ASP A 42 -1.72 7.47 -20.42
CA ASP A 42 -0.61 7.54 -21.37
C ASP A 42 0.72 7.78 -20.63
N PRO A 43 1.66 6.81 -20.62
CA PRO A 43 2.93 6.95 -19.95
C PRO A 43 3.77 8.15 -20.43
N ALA A 44 3.67 8.53 -21.70
CA ALA A 44 4.46 9.62 -22.28
C ALA A 44 4.03 11.00 -21.73
N LEU A 45 2.81 11.10 -21.20
CA LEU A 45 2.24 12.35 -20.67
C LEU A 45 2.35 12.45 -19.15
N ARG A 46 2.85 11.41 -18.46
CA ARG A 46 2.95 11.41 -17.00
C ARG A 46 4.02 12.39 -16.54
N LYS A 47 3.67 13.19 -15.54
CA LYS A 47 4.59 14.11 -14.86
C LYS A 47 4.74 13.65 -13.41
N PHE A 48 5.92 13.86 -12.84
CA PHE A 48 6.27 13.37 -11.52
C PHE A 48 6.89 14.47 -10.65
N THR A 49 6.82 14.29 -9.34
CA THR A 49 7.37 15.25 -8.37
C THR A 49 8.91 15.25 -8.30
N GLY A 50 9.58 14.19 -8.75
CA GLY A 50 11.02 14.00 -8.57
C GLY A 50 11.43 13.70 -7.13
N LYS A 51 10.50 13.28 -6.27
CA LYS A 51 10.71 13.16 -4.81
C LYS A 51 10.20 11.82 -4.28
N PRO A 52 11.04 11.07 -3.53
CA PRO A 52 10.57 9.91 -2.79
C PRO A 52 9.46 10.27 -1.80
N HIS A 53 8.53 9.35 -1.60
CA HIS A 53 7.43 9.51 -0.65
C HIS A 53 7.16 8.19 0.07
N GLY A 54 6.90 8.26 1.37
CA GLY A 54 6.54 7.10 2.16
C GLY A 54 6.30 7.40 3.62
N GLY A 55 6.26 6.33 4.41
CA GLY A 55 5.88 6.32 5.82
C GLY A 55 4.87 5.20 6.11
N PHE A 56 4.84 4.78 7.37
CA PHE A 56 3.95 3.72 7.88
C PHE A 56 3.69 3.95 9.37
N TYR A 57 2.66 3.27 9.89
CA TYR A 57 2.31 3.20 11.31
C TYR A 57 2.91 1.92 11.90
N THR A 58 3.66 2.06 12.99
CA THR A 58 4.04 0.92 13.82
C THR A 58 2.79 0.30 14.45
N GLN A 59 2.90 -0.92 14.98
CA GLN A 59 1.77 -1.51 15.69
C GLN A 59 1.37 -0.69 16.93
N ASP A 60 2.31 0.03 17.56
CA ASP A 60 2.00 0.91 18.68
C ASP A 60 1.26 2.18 18.25
N ASP A 61 1.63 2.78 17.12
CA ASP A 61 0.88 3.90 16.53
C ASP A 61 -0.57 3.49 16.20
N VAL A 62 -0.75 2.29 15.63
CA VAL A 62 -2.09 1.75 15.34
C VAL A 62 -2.90 1.55 16.62
N ARG A 63 -2.30 0.98 17.69
CA ARG A 63 -2.96 0.85 19.00
C ARG A 63 -3.38 2.20 19.57
N GLU A 64 -2.54 3.22 19.42
CA GLU A 64 -2.86 4.57 19.86
C GLU A 64 -4.06 5.14 19.10
N VAL A 65 -4.08 5.04 17.76
CA VAL A 65 -5.21 5.50 16.94
C VAL A 65 -6.50 4.79 17.32
N VAL A 66 -6.46 3.46 17.52
CA VAL A 66 -7.62 2.68 17.95
C VAL A 66 -8.14 3.15 19.31
N ARG A 67 -7.26 3.35 20.30
CA ARG A 67 -7.63 3.88 21.61
C ARG A 67 -8.26 5.27 21.49
N TYR A 68 -7.62 6.16 20.74
CA TYR A 68 -8.09 7.54 20.56
C TYR A 68 -9.47 7.62 19.90
N ALA A 69 -9.74 6.73 18.93
CA ALA A 69 -11.04 6.59 18.28
C ALA A 69 -12.10 6.01 19.24
N ALA A 70 -11.73 5.01 20.05
CA ALA A 70 -12.61 4.39 21.03
C ALA A 70 -13.12 5.39 22.08
N ASP A 71 -12.26 6.30 22.55
CA ASP A 71 -12.62 7.39 23.47
C ASP A 71 -13.71 8.33 22.90
N ARG A 72 -13.94 8.27 21.58
CA ARG A 72 -14.93 9.07 20.84
C ARG A 72 -16.12 8.24 20.33
N GLY A 73 -16.21 6.96 20.70
CA GLY A 73 -17.23 6.05 20.21
C GLY A 73 -17.11 5.77 18.70
N ILE A 74 -15.89 5.82 18.16
CA ILE A 74 -15.60 5.54 16.75
C ILE A 74 -14.95 4.15 16.63
N THR A 75 -15.53 3.28 15.81
CA THR A 75 -14.94 2.00 15.43
C THR A 75 -13.93 2.19 14.31
N VAL A 76 -12.71 1.67 14.48
CA VAL A 76 -11.70 1.61 13.42
C VAL A 76 -11.87 0.29 12.66
N MET A 77 -12.12 0.39 11.36
CA MET A 77 -12.21 -0.76 10.44
C MET A 77 -10.99 -0.72 9.52
N PRO A 78 -9.94 -1.52 9.75
CA PRO A 78 -8.79 -1.54 8.87
C PRO A 78 -9.10 -2.29 7.58
N GLU A 79 -8.46 -1.86 6.49
CA GLU A 79 -8.50 -2.56 5.20
C GLU A 79 -7.10 -3.02 4.80
N ILE A 80 -7.00 -4.30 4.45
CA ILE A 80 -5.91 -4.86 3.66
C ILE A 80 -6.56 -5.31 2.35
N GLU A 81 -6.34 -4.57 1.28
CA GLU A 81 -6.98 -4.82 0.00
C GLU A 81 -6.32 -6.00 -0.73
N MET A 82 -7.15 -6.87 -1.31
CA MET A 82 -6.72 -8.04 -2.07
C MET A 82 -7.82 -8.56 -3.00
N PRO A 83 -7.49 -9.27 -4.11
CA PRO A 83 -6.15 -9.58 -4.60
C PRO A 83 -5.51 -8.47 -5.45
N GLY A 84 -6.31 -7.48 -5.87
CA GLY A 84 -5.83 -6.27 -6.54
C GLY A 84 -5.17 -5.29 -5.57
N HIS A 85 -4.71 -4.15 -6.08
CA HIS A 85 -4.13 -3.06 -5.27
C HIS A 85 -3.00 -3.53 -4.33
N ALA A 86 -2.19 -4.47 -4.82
CA ALA A 86 -1.24 -5.24 -4.03
C ALA A 86 0.22 -5.03 -4.45
N MET A 87 0.52 -4.11 -5.40
CA MET A 87 1.90 -3.94 -5.88
C MET A 87 2.89 -3.59 -4.78
N ALA A 88 2.49 -2.89 -3.72
CA ALA A 88 3.38 -2.61 -2.60
C ALA A 88 3.79 -3.88 -1.83
N ALA A 89 2.87 -4.82 -1.66
CA ALA A 89 3.15 -6.11 -1.04
C ALA A 89 4.02 -6.99 -1.94
N ILE A 90 3.72 -7.02 -3.24
CA ILE A 90 4.50 -7.78 -4.23
C ILE A 90 5.90 -7.17 -4.41
N ALA A 91 6.07 -5.85 -4.36
CA ALA A 91 7.38 -5.23 -4.41
C ALA A 91 8.25 -5.61 -3.19
N ALA A 92 7.63 -5.81 -2.02
CA ALA A 92 8.31 -6.28 -0.82
C ALA A 92 8.63 -7.78 -0.87
N TYR A 93 7.73 -8.58 -1.44
CA TYR A 93 7.81 -10.04 -1.57
C TYR A 93 7.37 -10.46 -2.99
N PRO A 94 8.28 -10.44 -3.98
CA PRO A 94 7.95 -10.71 -5.39
C PRO A 94 7.31 -12.06 -5.66
N GLU A 95 7.58 -13.05 -4.80
CA GLU A 95 6.96 -14.37 -4.83
C GLU A 95 5.43 -14.30 -4.74
N LEU A 96 4.87 -13.25 -4.12
CA LEU A 96 3.43 -13.05 -3.95
C LEU A 96 2.69 -12.70 -5.26
N GLY A 97 3.41 -12.30 -6.31
CA GLY A 97 2.83 -11.75 -7.53
C GLY A 97 2.40 -12.80 -8.55
N ASN A 98 1.33 -12.49 -9.30
CA ASN A 98 0.81 -13.33 -10.39
C ASN A 98 1.78 -13.56 -11.57
N THR A 99 2.80 -12.71 -11.73
CA THR A 99 3.78 -12.82 -12.83
C THR A 99 5.11 -13.45 -12.40
N GLY A 100 5.37 -13.61 -11.09
CA GLY A 100 6.66 -14.05 -10.56
C GLY A 100 7.84 -13.12 -10.88
N THR A 101 7.58 -11.91 -11.38
CA THR A 101 8.60 -10.93 -11.74
C THR A 101 8.76 -9.87 -10.65
N PRO A 102 9.99 -9.47 -10.28
CA PRO A 102 10.20 -8.32 -9.41
C PRO A 102 9.58 -7.05 -9.99
N ILE A 103 8.84 -6.32 -9.15
CA ILE A 103 8.23 -5.03 -9.47
C ILE A 103 8.57 -4.01 -8.36
N GLU A 104 8.35 -2.74 -8.66
CA GLU A 104 8.53 -1.64 -7.69
C GLU A 104 7.19 -1.11 -7.21
N VAL A 105 7.19 -0.46 -6.03
CA VAL A 105 6.02 0.26 -5.51
C VAL A 105 5.58 1.31 -6.52
N LEU A 106 4.28 1.33 -6.84
CA LEU A 106 3.76 2.09 -7.98
C LEU A 106 3.86 3.61 -7.73
N THR A 107 4.33 4.34 -8.75
CA THR A 107 4.53 5.81 -8.68
C THR A 107 3.44 6.60 -9.41
N PHE A 108 2.52 5.92 -10.08
CA PHE A 108 1.40 6.52 -10.81
C PHE A 108 0.05 5.95 -10.35
N TRP A 109 -1.03 6.62 -10.76
CA TRP A 109 -2.40 6.27 -10.39
C TRP A 109 -3.06 5.44 -11.49
N GLY A 110 -3.94 4.51 -11.11
CA GLY A 110 -4.72 3.72 -12.07
C GLY A 110 -5.00 2.32 -11.56
N VAL A 111 -5.34 1.42 -12.48
CA VAL A 111 -5.51 -0.01 -12.22
C VAL A 111 -4.36 -0.75 -12.90
N THR A 112 -3.81 -1.74 -12.22
CA THR A 112 -2.69 -2.57 -12.66
C THR A 112 -3.12 -4.02 -12.83
N ASN A 113 -2.37 -4.76 -13.67
CA ASN A 113 -2.54 -6.20 -13.85
C ASN A 113 -1.63 -7.02 -12.90
N HIS A 114 -0.77 -6.34 -12.13
CA HIS A 114 0.06 -6.98 -11.10
C HIS A 114 -0.77 -7.15 -9.83
N VAL A 115 -1.28 -8.36 -9.64
CA VAL A 115 -2.14 -8.75 -8.52
C VAL A 115 -1.51 -9.92 -7.77
N LEU A 116 -2.01 -10.23 -6.58
CA LEU A 116 -1.57 -11.42 -5.85
C LEU A 116 -1.82 -12.69 -6.68
N GLY A 117 -0.84 -13.61 -6.68
CA GLY A 117 -1.01 -14.95 -7.23
C GLY A 117 -1.97 -15.77 -6.38
N VAL A 118 -3.01 -16.33 -6.98
CA VAL A 118 -4.05 -17.11 -6.28
C VAL A 118 -3.75 -18.62 -6.32
N THR A 119 -2.54 -19.01 -5.91
CA THR A 119 -2.12 -20.42 -5.87
C THR A 119 -1.45 -20.76 -4.54
N ASP A 120 -1.52 -22.02 -4.12
CA ASP A 120 -0.93 -22.48 -2.84
C ASP A 120 0.62 -22.50 -2.84
N ASN A 121 1.25 -22.24 -4.00
CA ASN A 121 2.71 -22.21 -4.15
C ASN A 121 3.31 -20.82 -3.94
N VAL A 122 2.52 -19.90 -3.39
CA VAL A 122 2.82 -18.48 -3.17
C VAL A 122 2.99 -18.21 -1.68
#